data_AF-A0A497U264-F1
#
_entry.id   AF-A0A497U264-F1
#
_cell.length_a   1.000
_cell.length_b   1.000
_cell.length_c   1.000
_cell.angle_alpha   90.00
_cell.angle_beta   90.00
_cell.angle_gamma   90.00
#
_symmetry.space_group_name_H-M   'P 1'
#
loop_
_entity.id
_entity.type
_entity.pdbx_description
1 polymer ?
#
loop_
_entity_poly.entity_id
_entity_poly.type
_entity_poly.pdbx_seq_one_letter_code
_entity_poly.pdbx_strand_id
1 'polypeptide(L)'
;MPIQNFTKLSWIAAFGLLLTSGTVQSQIYGWQTWGISLDFETTDQSMWGPGNALVGDYEKFIGIKWDESESAGEITNVTIIPGGCTWWGYCWGPTTVPVGAEVYAKTNGRIGLEIDAKWDTGSVNVSYPMLQHIRMPTYIDAKDTFTISTSYDTSFFSPEMKTNFPEMHLSVEAALEMFAAVGGEVCAGGCVSDEFELFNIDKSLPLVDITSAVSTTIDFPAGIGSIYAAFPDINTTSIQVGELLESHGSDNFLELDIDLDRLITNAFALPPLEGGFNKLGIDFAYNILDVEAGLDFGIQQDFWFEPIPMVSFDMGALGTKTVKLGDTFSDKMPDHNVPIQLEFWLDNLFHNKTSLLISPNMSVDALEVVLAGHEMGPLLKWDDSIDFTIPLFESTYRLGGFNRVSYPYTITMNVPEPSSWLLFVSGIVFLLRREKNNKVLA
;
A
#
# COMPACT_ATOMS: atom_id res chain seq x y z
N MET A 1 82.25 44.11 -45.75
CA MET A 1 83.71 44.26 -45.54
C MET A 1 83.93 45.39 -44.54
N PRO A 2 84.89 45.35 -43.61
CA PRO A 2 85.83 44.27 -43.26
C PRO A 2 85.83 43.96 -41.72
N ILE A 3 86.59 43.07 -41.07
CA ILE A 3 87.33 41.82 -41.33
C ILE A 3 87.78 41.32 -39.93
N GLN A 4 87.70 39.99 -39.72
CA GLN A 4 88.49 39.13 -38.80
C GLN A 4 88.58 39.40 -37.28
N ASN A 5 88.29 38.37 -36.48
CA ASN A 5 89.33 37.39 -36.13
C ASN A 5 88.80 36.09 -35.51
N PHE A 6 89.46 35.01 -35.92
CA PHE A 6 89.28 33.61 -35.56
C PHE A 6 90.03 33.24 -34.27
N THR A 7 89.83 31.99 -33.84
CA THR A 7 90.50 31.19 -32.78
C THR A 7 89.72 31.19 -31.46
N LYS A 8 89.39 30.06 -30.82
CA LYS A 8 89.97 28.71 -30.82
C LYS A 8 88.92 27.69 -30.39
N LEU A 9 88.85 26.57 -31.11
CA LEU A 9 88.22 25.31 -30.71
C LEU A 9 88.96 24.73 -29.49
N SER A 10 88.23 24.33 -28.45
CA SER A 10 88.66 23.29 -27.51
C SER A 10 87.51 22.33 -27.28
N TRP A 11 87.65 21.12 -27.81
CA TRP A 11 86.77 19.99 -27.55
C TRP A 11 87.04 19.48 -26.14
N ILE A 12 86.08 19.63 -25.23
CA ILE A 12 86.02 18.87 -23.98
C ILE A 12 84.87 17.88 -24.15
N ALA A 13 85.23 16.60 -24.11
CA ALA A 13 84.32 15.47 -24.16
C ALA A 13 83.39 15.51 -22.93
N ALA A 14 82.13 15.88 -23.15
CA ALA A 14 81.06 15.69 -22.18
C ALA A 14 80.55 14.25 -22.31
N PHE A 15 81.17 13.32 -21.59
CA PHE A 15 80.51 12.06 -21.22
C PHE A 15 79.54 12.37 -20.07
N GLY A 16 78.44 13.05 -20.44
CA GLY A 16 77.32 13.30 -19.54
C GLY A 16 76.60 11.98 -19.31
N LEU A 17 76.83 11.40 -18.13
CA LEU A 17 76.00 10.35 -17.54
C LEU A 17 74.55 10.81 -17.63
N LEU A 18 73.77 10.20 -18.53
CA LEU A 18 72.33 10.42 -18.64
C LEU A 18 71.68 9.79 -17.40
N LEU A 19 71.69 10.52 -16.28
CA LEU A 19 70.76 10.30 -15.19
C LEU A 19 69.37 10.59 -15.78
N THR A 20 68.75 9.58 -16.37
CA THR A 20 67.31 9.60 -16.60
C THR A 20 66.69 9.87 -15.24
N SER A 21 66.09 11.05 -15.08
CA SER A 21 65.17 11.31 -13.99
C SER A 21 64.07 10.26 -14.10
N GLY A 22 64.26 9.14 -13.40
CA GLY A 22 63.17 8.23 -13.09
C GLY A 22 62.20 9.07 -12.31
N THR A 23 61.14 9.53 -12.97
CA THR A 23 59.92 9.90 -12.27
C THR A 23 59.54 8.67 -11.48
N VAL A 24 59.87 8.67 -10.19
CA VAL A 24 59.23 7.80 -9.22
C VAL A 24 57.77 8.26 -9.23
N GLN A 25 57.00 7.70 -10.15
CA GLN A 25 55.57 7.79 -10.13
C GLN A 25 55.19 6.95 -8.91
N SER A 26 55.13 7.59 -7.73
CA SER A 26 54.42 6.98 -6.62
C SER A 26 52.99 6.85 -7.11
N GLN A 27 52.58 5.64 -7.53
CA GLN A 27 51.18 5.33 -7.71
C GLN A 27 50.51 5.62 -6.36
N ILE A 28 49.84 6.76 -6.28
CA ILE A 28 49.07 7.12 -5.10
C ILE A 28 47.93 6.10 -5.07
N TYR A 29 47.94 5.20 -4.09
CA TYR A 29 46.83 4.29 -3.80
C TYR A 29 45.53 5.11 -3.71
N GLY A 30 44.76 5.10 -4.79
CA GLY A 30 43.63 5.99 -5.00
C GLY A 30 42.36 5.39 -4.43
N TRP A 31 41.84 5.97 -3.36
CA TRP A 31 40.48 5.72 -2.93
C TRP A 31 39.54 6.60 -3.75
N GLN A 32 38.47 6.02 -4.28
CA GLN A 32 37.42 6.76 -4.96
C GLN A 32 36.12 6.65 -4.16
N THR A 33 35.45 7.79 -3.97
CA THR A 33 34.11 7.84 -3.37
C THR A 33 33.08 8.09 -4.47
N TRP A 34 32.03 7.30 -4.48
CA TRP A 34 30.96 7.31 -5.47
C TRP A 34 29.66 7.71 -4.79
N GLY A 35 28.96 8.72 -5.32
CA GLY A 35 27.62 9.11 -4.90
C GLY A 35 26.57 8.48 -5.82
N ILE A 36 25.61 7.75 -5.28
CA ILE A 36 24.54 7.08 -6.02
C ILE A 36 23.21 7.52 -5.40
N SER A 37 22.35 8.16 -6.20
CA SER A 37 20.97 8.43 -5.78
C SER A 37 20.17 7.14 -5.88
N LEU A 38 19.51 6.77 -4.79
CA LEU A 38 18.62 5.61 -4.70
C LEU A 38 17.24 6.13 -4.33
N ASP A 39 16.22 5.57 -4.97
CA ASP A 39 14.82 5.89 -4.69
C ASP A 39 14.09 4.58 -4.48
N PHE A 40 13.66 4.34 -3.24
CA PHE A 40 12.98 3.13 -2.84
C PHE A 40 11.51 3.42 -2.60
N GLU A 41 10.66 2.80 -3.39
CA GLU A 41 9.22 3.04 -3.33
C GLU A 41 8.44 1.74 -3.21
N THR A 42 7.36 1.77 -2.44
CA THR A 42 6.35 0.73 -2.39
C THR A 42 4.97 1.35 -2.34
N THR A 43 4.01 0.70 -2.99
CA THR A 43 2.62 1.17 -3.09
C THR A 43 1.65 0.05 -2.71
N ASP A 44 0.51 0.45 -2.17
CA ASP A 44 -0.64 -0.39 -1.82
C ASP A 44 -0.25 -1.60 -0.96
N GLN A 45 0.68 -1.42 -0.03
CA GLN A 45 1.03 -2.47 0.92
C GLN A 45 0.00 -2.54 2.05
N SER A 46 -0.26 -3.73 2.56
CA SER A 46 -1.20 -3.90 3.68
C SER A 46 -0.65 -3.27 4.94
N MET A 47 -1.52 -2.63 5.72
CA MET A 47 -1.19 -2.11 7.06
C MET A 47 -1.25 -3.18 8.15
N TRP A 48 -1.77 -4.36 7.86
CA TRP A 48 -2.06 -5.41 8.86
C TRP A 48 -1.11 -6.61 8.77
N GLY A 49 -0.28 -6.69 7.73
CA GLY A 49 0.68 -7.77 7.57
C GLY A 49 1.44 -7.71 6.25
N PRO A 50 2.34 -8.68 6.00
CA PRO A 50 3.10 -8.72 4.76
C PRO A 50 2.20 -8.89 3.53
N GLY A 51 2.48 -8.13 2.47
CA GLY A 51 1.81 -8.24 1.17
C GLY A 51 1.01 -6.99 0.81
N ASN A 52 0.20 -7.10 -0.23
CA ASN A 52 -0.63 -6.00 -0.71
C ASN A 52 -1.87 -5.81 0.16
N ALA A 53 -2.40 -4.58 0.19
CA ALA A 53 -3.71 -4.29 0.76
C ALA A 53 -4.78 -5.18 0.10
N LEU A 54 -5.72 -5.67 0.91
CA LEU A 54 -6.78 -6.56 0.46
C LEU A 54 -8.05 -5.74 0.23
N VAL A 55 -8.57 -5.82 -0.98
CA VAL A 55 -9.91 -5.33 -1.33
C VAL A 55 -10.85 -6.51 -1.37
N GLY A 56 -11.92 -6.44 -0.57
CA GLY A 56 -13.01 -7.40 -0.57
C GLY A 56 -14.24 -6.83 -1.27
N ASP A 57 -14.87 -7.68 -2.07
CA ASP A 57 -16.16 -7.41 -2.69
C ASP A 57 -17.06 -8.63 -2.42
N TYR A 58 -18.20 -8.40 -1.78
CA TYR A 58 -19.15 -9.42 -1.39
C TYR A 58 -20.55 -9.00 -1.79
N GLU A 59 -21.07 -9.70 -2.79
CA GLU A 59 -22.45 -9.58 -3.21
C GLU A 59 -23.19 -10.87 -2.86
N LYS A 60 -24.32 -10.75 -2.16
CA LYS A 60 -25.17 -11.90 -1.87
C LYS A 60 -26.64 -11.53 -1.83
N PHE A 61 -27.41 -12.27 -2.61
CA PHE A 61 -28.85 -12.33 -2.46
C PHE A 61 -29.28 -13.35 -1.40
N ILE A 62 -30.14 -12.91 -0.47
CA ILE A 62 -30.80 -13.72 0.55
C ILE A 62 -32.30 -13.62 0.30
N GLY A 63 -32.90 -14.68 -0.24
CA GLY A 63 -34.33 -14.68 -0.53
C GLY A 63 -34.80 -15.94 -1.21
N ILE A 64 -36.04 -15.88 -1.68
CA ILE A 64 -36.65 -16.94 -2.48
C ILE A 64 -36.45 -16.59 -3.94
N LYS A 65 -36.02 -17.56 -4.74
CA LYS A 65 -36.03 -17.51 -6.20
C LYS A 65 -36.94 -18.63 -6.69
N TRP A 66 -37.72 -18.37 -7.73
CA TRP A 66 -38.53 -19.39 -8.38
C TRP A 66 -38.47 -19.25 -9.89
N ASP A 67 -38.68 -20.36 -10.57
CA ASP A 67 -38.81 -20.45 -12.01
C ASP A 67 -39.69 -21.66 -12.31
N GLU A 68 -40.98 -21.40 -12.46
CA GLU A 68 -42.03 -22.39 -12.58
C GLU A 68 -42.72 -22.22 -13.93
N SER A 69 -42.97 -23.34 -14.60
CA SER A 69 -43.81 -23.37 -15.78
C SER A 69 -44.73 -24.57 -15.73
N GLU A 70 -45.95 -24.38 -16.21
CA GLU A 70 -46.96 -25.44 -16.31
C GLU A 70 -47.66 -25.30 -17.65
N SER A 71 -48.01 -26.42 -18.25
CA SER A 71 -48.77 -26.45 -19.49
C SER A 71 -49.93 -27.42 -19.41
N ALA A 72 -51.01 -27.07 -20.13
CA ALA A 72 -52.24 -27.80 -20.20
C ALA A 72 -52.69 -27.91 -21.66
N GLY A 73 -52.91 -29.15 -22.10
CA GLY A 73 -53.16 -29.49 -23.50
C GLY A 73 -52.13 -30.50 -23.99
N GLU A 74 -52.26 -30.90 -25.25
CA GLU A 74 -51.31 -31.79 -25.88
C GLU A 74 -51.24 -31.44 -27.36
N ILE A 75 -50.03 -31.17 -27.84
CA ILE A 75 -49.73 -31.13 -29.26
C ILE A 75 -49.19 -32.50 -29.63
N THR A 76 -49.96 -33.25 -30.42
CA THR A 76 -49.59 -34.60 -30.84
C THR A 76 -49.29 -34.62 -32.33
N ASN A 77 -48.36 -35.49 -32.73
CA ASN A 77 -48.01 -35.66 -34.13
C ASN A 77 -48.94 -36.70 -34.76
N VAL A 78 -49.91 -36.24 -35.55
CA VAL A 78 -50.80 -37.15 -36.29
C VAL A 78 -50.17 -37.49 -37.64
N THR A 79 -50.08 -38.78 -37.92
CA THR A 79 -49.61 -39.29 -39.22
C THR A 79 -50.73 -39.15 -40.25
N ILE A 80 -50.54 -38.26 -41.22
CA ILE A 80 -51.50 -38.06 -42.34
C ILE A 80 -51.17 -38.92 -43.55
N ILE A 81 -49.90 -39.25 -43.76
CA ILE A 81 -49.46 -40.23 -44.75
C ILE A 81 -48.68 -41.31 -44.00
N PRO A 82 -49.23 -42.52 -43.81
CA PRO A 82 -48.47 -43.60 -43.19
C PRO A 82 -47.25 -43.92 -44.04
N GLY A 83 -46.14 -44.23 -43.38
CA GLY A 83 -44.95 -44.70 -44.07
C GLY A 83 -45.25 -45.99 -44.80
N GLY A 84 -44.67 -46.17 -45.98
CA GLY A 84 -44.95 -47.31 -46.83
C GLY A 84 -43.87 -47.54 -47.86
N CYS A 85 -43.85 -48.74 -48.43
CA CYS A 85 -43.00 -49.08 -49.57
C CYS A 85 -43.89 -49.45 -50.75
N THR A 86 -43.61 -48.89 -51.90
CA THR A 86 -44.16 -49.33 -53.18
C THR A 86 -43.64 -50.73 -53.54
N TRP A 87 -44.42 -51.47 -54.31
CA TRP A 87 -44.07 -52.78 -54.84
C TRP A 87 -42.85 -52.78 -55.79
N TRP A 88 -42.40 -51.63 -56.29
CA TRP A 88 -41.15 -51.47 -57.06
C TRP A 88 -39.96 -50.96 -56.22
N GLY A 89 -40.04 -51.03 -54.88
CA GLY A 89 -38.90 -50.84 -53.98
C GLY A 89 -38.65 -49.40 -53.49
N TYR A 90 -39.51 -48.43 -53.81
CA TYR A 90 -39.41 -47.08 -53.26
C TYR A 90 -40.16 -46.99 -51.93
N CYS A 91 -39.47 -46.65 -50.85
CA CYS A 91 -40.05 -46.45 -49.52
C CYS A 91 -40.12 -44.97 -49.15
N TRP A 92 -41.15 -44.57 -48.43
CA TRP A 92 -41.28 -43.23 -47.84
C TRP A 92 -41.56 -43.35 -46.34
N GLY A 93 -41.03 -42.39 -45.57
CA GLY A 93 -41.33 -42.27 -44.14
C GLY A 93 -42.73 -41.72 -43.91
N PRO A 94 -43.34 -41.98 -42.73
CA PRO A 94 -44.62 -41.35 -42.39
C PRO A 94 -44.48 -39.83 -42.42
N THR A 95 -45.46 -39.15 -43.03
CA THR A 95 -45.59 -37.69 -42.92
C THR A 95 -46.51 -37.41 -41.75
N THR A 96 -45.95 -36.85 -40.69
CA THR A 96 -46.68 -36.39 -39.52
C THR A 96 -46.87 -34.88 -39.56
N VAL A 97 -48.01 -34.42 -39.08
CA VAL A 97 -48.24 -33.00 -38.79
C VAL A 97 -48.56 -32.82 -37.31
N PRO A 98 -48.04 -31.76 -36.67
CA PRO A 98 -48.47 -31.43 -35.33
C PRO A 98 -49.92 -30.93 -35.40
N VAL A 99 -50.76 -31.51 -34.55
CA VAL A 99 -52.14 -31.11 -34.36
C VAL A 99 -52.45 -31.14 -32.88
N GLY A 100 -53.06 -30.07 -32.39
CA GLY A 100 -53.37 -29.92 -30.99
C GLY A 100 -53.33 -28.46 -30.60
N ALA A 101 -53.61 -28.24 -29.33
CA ALA A 101 -53.49 -26.95 -28.69
C ALA A 101 -52.93 -27.17 -27.29
N GLU A 102 -51.99 -26.32 -26.91
CA GLU A 102 -51.40 -26.26 -25.59
C GLU A 102 -51.47 -24.82 -25.09
N VAL A 103 -51.89 -24.64 -23.85
CA VAL A 103 -51.79 -23.37 -23.13
C VAL A 103 -50.72 -23.57 -22.07
N TYR A 104 -49.78 -22.65 -21.99
CA TYR A 104 -48.74 -22.68 -20.97
C TYR A 104 -48.76 -21.40 -20.16
N ALA A 105 -48.43 -21.53 -18.88
CA ALA A 105 -48.17 -20.44 -17.97
C ALA A 105 -46.73 -20.58 -17.47
N LYS A 106 -46.00 -19.47 -17.39
CA LYS A 106 -44.68 -19.43 -16.79
C LYS A 106 -44.57 -18.25 -15.85
N THR A 107 -43.91 -18.45 -14.72
CA THR A 107 -43.55 -17.39 -13.79
C THR A 107 -42.14 -17.63 -13.28
N ASN A 108 -41.34 -16.59 -13.27
CA ASN A 108 -40.06 -16.59 -12.61
C ASN A 108 -39.89 -15.29 -11.84
N GLY A 109 -39.01 -15.33 -10.85
CA GLY A 109 -38.77 -14.15 -10.02
C GLY A 109 -37.91 -14.44 -8.81
N ARG A 110 -37.64 -13.37 -8.09
CA ARG A 110 -36.99 -13.41 -6.78
C ARG A 110 -37.55 -12.34 -5.86
N ILE A 111 -37.64 -12.67 -4.58
CA ILE A 111 -37.98 -11.72 -3.52
C ILE A 111 -37.04 -11.93 -2.35
N GLY A 112 -36.38 -10.87 -1.90
CA GLY A 112 -35.39 -10.98 -0.83
C GLY A 112 -34.59 -9.71 -0.61
N LEU A 113 -33.44 -9.89 0.03
CA LEU A 113 -32.45 -8.86 0.29
C LEU A 113 -31.22 -9.07 -0.57
N GLU A 114 -30.72 -8.01 -1.16
CA GLU A 114 -29.44 -7.95 -1.85
C GLU A 114 -28.47 -7.21 -0.95
N ILE A 115 -27.39 -7.89 -0.57
CA ILE A 115 -26.34 -7.33 0.27
C ILE A 115 -25.12 -7.14 -0.63
N ASP A 116 -24.68 -5.90 -0.80
CA ASP A 116 -23.43 -5.52 -1.44
C ASP A 116 -22.52 -4.93 -0.38
N ALA A 117 -21.38 -5.56 -0.12
CA ALA A 117 -20.40 -5.10 0.84
C ALA A 117 -19.03 -5.02 0.16
N LYS A 118 -18.44 -3.83 0.16
CA LYS A 118 -17.09 -3.59 -0.34
C LYS A 118 -16.24 -3.04 0.78
N TRP A 119 -15.03 -3.52 0.91
CA TRP A 119 -14.11 -2.99 1.89
C TRP A 119 -12.69 -3.01 1.36
N ASP A 120 -11.90 -2.01 1.73
CA ASP A 120 -10.44 -2.04 1.65
C ASP A 120 -9.92 -2.17 3.07
N THR A 121 -8.92 -3.02 3.27
CA THR A 121 -8.15 -3.05 4.52
C THR A 121 -7.30 -1.79 4.73
N GLY A 122 -7.32 -0.82 3.82
CA GLY A 122 -6.43 0.33 3.83
C GLY A 122 -5.01 -0.07 3.44
N SER A 123 -4.19 0.94 3.19
CA SER A 123 -2.88 0.76 2.57
C SER A 123 -1.81 1.64 3.18
N VAL A 124 -0.56 1.22 3.06
CA VAL A 124 0.62 2.02 3.33
C VAL A 124 1.47 2.14 2.08
N ASN A 125 1.87 3.38 1.79
CA ASN A 125 2.79 3.75 0.73
C ASN A 125 4.04 4.33 1.37
N VAL A 126 5.23 3.92 0.91
CA VAL A 126 6.50 4.47 1.41
C VAL A 126 7.35 4.89 0.22
N SER A 127 7.87 6.11 0.26
CA SER A 127 8.93 6.62 -0.60
C SER A 127 10.12 7.00 0.27
N TYR A 128 11.27 6.39 0.03
CA TYR A 128 12.47 6.57 0.84
C TYR A 128 13.68 6.89 -0.06
N PRO A 129 13.81 8.14 -0.54
CA PRO A 129 14.93 8.55 -1.36
C PRO A 129 16.17 8.80 -0.50
N MET A 130 17.35 8.39 -0.99
CA MET A 130 18.63 8.58 -0.30
C MET A 130 19.81 8.78 -1.27
N LEU A 131 20.89 9.40 -0.76
CA LEU A 131 22.17 9.49 -1.45
C LEU A 131 23.16 8.55 -0.77
N GLN A 132 23.54 7.48 -1.47
CA GLN A 132 24.54 6.53 -1.03
C GLN A 132 25.95 6.98 -1.42
N HIS A 133 26.89 6.88 -0.49
CA HIS A 133 28.32 7.06 -0.69
C HIS A 133 29.08 5.74 -0.51
N ILE A 134 29.77 5.28 -1.55
CA ILE A 134 30.64 4.09 -1.45
C ILE A 134 32.06 4.51 -1.69
N ARG A 135 32.94 4.21 -0.73
CA ARG A 135 34.37 4.41 -0.85
C ARG A 135 35.06 3.07 -1.08
N MET A 136 35.66 2.93 -2.25
CA MET A 136 36.36 1.73 -2.71
C MET A 136 37.75 2.11 -3.22
N PRO A 137 38.74 1.23 -3.11
CA PRO A 137 40.01 1.42 -3.79
C PRO A 137 39.83 1.20 -5.29
N THR A 138 40.62 1.93 -6.07
CA THR A 138 40.68 1.75 -7.53
C THR A 138 41.77 0.76 -7.95
N TYR A 139 42.85 0.70 -7.17
CA TYR A 139 44.00 -0.17 -7.38
C TYR A 139 44.43 -0.81 -6.06
N ILE A 140 44.62 -2.13 -6.08
CA ILE A 140 45.15 -2.92 -4.95
C ILE A 140 46.12 -3.93 -5.54
N ASP A 141 47.24 -4.17 -4.85
CA ASP A 141 48.16 -5.22 -5.22
C ASP A 141 47.59 -6.60 -4.88
N ALA A 142 47.97 -7.61 -5.65
CA ALA A 142 47.47 -8.95 -5.42
C ALA A 142 47.79 -9.43 -3.98
N LYS A 143 46.82 -10.06 -3.32
CA LYS A 143 46.85 -10.59 -1.94
C LYS A 143 46.79 -9.55 -0.82
N ASP A 144 46.81 -8.26 -1.13
CA ASP A 144 46.59 -7.22 -0.14
C ASP A 144 45.12 -7.17 0.31
N THR A 145 44.93 -6.78 1.56
CA THR A 145 43.58 -6.56 2.10
C THR A 145 43.06 -5.22 1.60
N PHE A 146 41.84 -5.23 1.08
CA PHE A 146 41.10 -4.01 0.80
C PHE A 146 39.90 -3.89 1.72
N THR A 147 39.46 -2.65 1.95
CA THR A 147 38.28 -2.33 2.74
C THR A 147 37.32 -1.56 1.86
N ILE A 148 36.03 -1.88 1.92
CA ILE A 148 34.96 -1.09 1.31
C ILE A 148 34.15 -0.50 2.45
N SER A 149 33.91 0.81 2.40
CA SER A 149 33.05 1.51 3.37
C SER A 149 31.87 2.14 2.68
N THR A 150 30.69 1.98 3.29
CA THR A 150 29.42 2.53 2.80
C THR A 150 28.88 3.53 3.80
N SER A 151 28.18 4.57 3.33
CA SER A 151 27.39 5.49 4.16
C SER A 151 26.27 6.08 3.31
N TYR A 152 25.15 6.50 3.90
CA TYR A 152 24.08 7.17 3.18
C TYR A 152 23.65 8.45 3.89
N ASP A 153 22.95 9.32 3.15
CA ASP A 153 22.35 10.54 3.66
C ASP A 153 20.94 10.70 3.08
N THR A 154 19.97 10.99 3.93
CA THR A 154 18.57 11.26 3.57
C THR A 154 18.21 12.73 3.69
N SER A 155 19.09 13.58 4.24
CA SER A 155 18.81 14.98 4.55
C SER A 155 18.56 15.87 3.32
N PHE A 156 18.96 15.41 2.13
CA PHE A 156 18.72 16.10 0.86
C PHE A 156 17.36 15.76 0.24
N PHE A 157 16.60 14.85 0.84
CA PHE A 157 15.33 14.35 0.34
C PHE A 157 14.23 14.53 1.38
N SER A 158 13.01 14.12 1.03
CA SER A 158 11.87 14.08 1.95
C SER A 158 11.27 12.68 1.94
N PRO A 159 11.92 11.71 2.63
CA PRO A 159 11.31 10.41 2.90
C PRO A 159 9.91 10.58 3.50
N GLU A 160 8.96 9.79 3.01
CA GLU A 160 7.56 9.91 3.37
C GLU A 160 6.89 8.53 3.39
N MET A 161 6.02 8.34 4.38
CA MET A 161 5.09 7.24 4.49
C MET A 161 3.69 7.82 4.58
N LYS A 162 2.78 7.31 3.75
CA LYS A 162 1.36 7.67 3.75
C LYS A 162 0.53 6.45 4.07
N THR A 163 -0.44 6.61 4.96
CA THR A 163 -1.42 5.56 5.25
C THR A 163 -2.79 6.02 4.78
N ASN A 164 -3.51 5.10 4.14
CA ASN A 164 -4.91 5.27 3.79
C ASN A 164 -5.73 4.35 4.70
N PHE A 165 -6.64 4.90 5.49
CA PHE A 165 -7.47 4.14 6.43
C PHE A 165 -8.42 3.19 5.67
N PRO A 166 -8.82 2.04 6.26
CA PRO A 166 -9.83 1.16 5.68
C PRO A 166 -11.10 1.90 5.28
N GLU A 167 -11.58 1.67 4.06
CA GLU A 167 -12.91 2.09 3.63
C GLU A 167 -13.86 0.90 3.68
N MET A 168 -15.10 1.15 4.09
CA MET A 168 -16.17 0.15 4.05
C MET A 168 -17.44 0.77 3.44
N HIS A 169 -18.04 0.02 2.54
CA HIS A 169 -19.32 0.29 1.91
C HIS A 169 -20.22 -0.92 2.14
N LEU A 170 -21.39 -0.69 2.72
CA LEU A 170 -22.41 -1.72 2.94
C LEU A 170 -23.75 -1.18 2.44
N SER A 171 -24.23 -1.77 1.35
CA SER A 171 -25.57 -1.56 0.84
C SER A 171 -26.43 -2.80 1.10
N VAL A 172 -27.64 -2.58 1.58
CA VAL A 172 -28.68 -3.59 1.70
C VAL A 172 -29.92 -3.08 0.98
N GLU A 173 -30.33 -3.79 -0.06
CA GLU A 173 -31.52 -3.47 -0.85
C GLU A 173 -32.56 -4.57 -0.71
N ALA A 174 -33.85 -4.20 -0.60
CA ALA A 174 -34.93 -5.15 -0.83
C ALA A 174 -35.17 -5.25 -2.34
N ALA A 175 -35.06 -6.45 -2.90
CA ALA A 175 -35.29 -6.72 -4.31
C ALA A 175 -36.57 -7.54 -4.51
N LEU A 176 -37.40 -7.09 -5.45
CA LEU A 176 -38.57 -7.79 -5.96
C LEU A 176 -38.53 -7.80 -7.48
N GLU A 177 -38.20 -8.96 -8.02
CA GLU A 177 -38.29 -9.27 -9.44
C GLU A 177 -39.39 -10.32 -9.63
N MET A 178 -40.34 -10.04 -10.50
CA MET A 178 -41.48 -10.90 -10.72
C MET A 178 -41.93 -10.80 -12.17
N PHE A 179 -41.87 -11.92 -12.88
CA PHE A 179 -42.41 -12.02 -14.22
C PHE A 179 -43.44 -13.14 -14.28
N ALA A 180 -44.52 -12.89 -15.01
CA ALA A 180 -45.50 -13.91 -15.34
C ALA A 180 -46.04 -13.68 -16.75
N ALA A 181 -46.14 -14.77 -17.51
CA ALA A 181 -46.74 -14.76 -18.82
C ALA A 181 -47.60 -16.00 -19.04
N VAL A 182 -48.62 -15.84 -19.86
CA VAL A 182 -49.46 -16.93 -20.36
C VAL A 182 -49.36 -16.95 -21.87
N GLY A 183 -49.10 -18.11 -22.43
CA GLY A 183 -49.02 -18.30 -23.86
C GLY A 183 -49.89 -19.46 -24.32
N GLY A 184 -50.12 -19.50 -25.62
CA GLY A 184 -50.81 -20.61 -26.25
C GLY A 184 -50.12 -20.96 -27.56
N GLU A 185 -50.00 -22.24 -27.83
CA GLU A 185 -49.56 -22.77 -29.11
C GLU A 185 -50.68 -23.62 -29.72
N VAL A 186 -51.04 -23.33 -30.96
CA VAL A 186 -52.02 -24.09 -31.71
C VAL A 186 -51.38 -24.60 -32.98
N CYS A 187 -51.46 -25.91 -33.20
CA CYS A 187 -50.90 -26.57 -34.38
C CYS A 187 -51.99 -27.16 -35.26
N ALA A 188 -51.91 -26.90 -36.57
CA ALA A 188 -52.75 -27.51 -37.59
C ALA A 188 -51.99 -27.64 -38.91
N GLY A 189 -51.01 -28.56 -38.98
CA GLY A 189 -50.11 -28.66 -40.14
C GLY A 189 -48.88 -27.73 -40.07
N GLY A 190 -48.93 -26.77 -39.16
CA GLY A 190 -47.88 -25.87 -38.70
C GLY A 190 -48.36 -25.24 -37.39
N CYS A 191 -47.44 -24.74 -36.57
CA CYS A 191 -47.75 -24.19 -35.26
C CYS A 191 -47.68 -22.67 -35.27
N VAL A 192 -48.61 -22.04 -34.56
CA VAL A 192 -48.57 -20.61 -34.23
C VAL A 192 -48.63 -20.51 -32.72
N SER A 193 -47.65 -19.83 -32.14
CA SER A 193 -47.64 -19.50 -30.72
C SER A 193 -47.76 -17.99 -30.53
N ASP A 194 -48.42 -17.61 -29.44
CA ASP A 194 -48.47 -16.23 -28.97
C ASP A 194 -48.31 -16.23 -27.44
N GLU A 195 -47.69 -15.17 -26.91
CA GLU A 195 -47.40 -15.02 -25.49
C GLU A 195 -47.87 -13.65 -25.00
N PHE A 196 -48.65 -13.67 -23.92
CA PHE A 196 -49.15 -12.48 -23.26
C PHE A 196 -48.48 -12.34 -21.89
N GLU A 197 -47.66 -11.30 -21.75
CA GLU A 197 -47.08 -10.90 -20.47
C GLU A 197 -48.19 -10.35 -19.55
N LEU A 198 -48.37 -10.98 -18.38
CA LEU A 198 -49.32 -10.53 -17.37
C LEU A 198 -48.74 -9.37 -16.57
N PHE A 199 -47.51 -9.55 -16.10
CA PHE A 199 -46.75 -8.53 -15.39
C PHE A 199 -45.25 -8.82 -15.45
N ASN A 200 -44.49 -7.75 -15.39
CA ASN A 200 -43.04 -7.73 -15.26
C ASN A 200 -42.67 -6.62 -14.27
N ILE A 201 -42.47 -7.03 -13.03
CA ILE A 201 -42.12 -6.18 -11.90
C ILE A 201 -40.62 -6.34 -11.69
N ASP A 202 -39.90 -5.23 -11.79
CA ASP A 202 -38.50 -5.14 -11.40
C ASP A 202 -38.37 -3.90 -10.52
N LYS A 203 -38.22 -4.14 -9.21
CA LYS A 203 -38.15 -3.10 -8.18
C LYS A 203 -37.09 -3.47 -7.14
N SER A 204 -36.15 -2.56 -6.93
CA SER A 204 -35.31 -2.53 -5.73
C SER A 204 -35.68 -1.33 -4.85
N LEU A 205 -35.51 -1.50 -3.53
CA LEU A 205 -35.67 -0.45 -2.53
C LEU A 205 -34.43 -0.46 -1.62
N PRO A 206 -33.56 0.56 -1.66
CA PRO A 206 -32.44 0.64 -0.74
C PRO A 206 -32.98 0.76 0.69
N LEU A 207 -32.54 -0.15 1.56
CA LEU A 207 -32.92 -0.17 2.98
C LEU A 207 -31.85 0.50 3.84
N VAL A 208 -30.59 0.17 3.57
CA VAL A 208 -29.42 0.66 4.28
C VAL A 208 -28.33 0.92 3.26
N ASP A 209 -27.72 2.09 3.33
CA ASP A 209 -26.54 2.45 2.55
C ASP A 209 -25.57 3.15 3.50
N ILE A 210 -24.57 2.40 3.94
CA ILE A 210 -23.56 2.86 4.87
C ILE A 210 -22.25 2.97 4.10
N THR A 211 -21.71 4.17 4.04
CA THR A 211 -20.41 4.44 3.43
C THR A 211 -19.49 5.07 4.46
N SER A 212 -18.18 4.94 4.26
CA SER A 212 -17.16 5.55 5.13
C SER A 212 -17.29 7.08 5.25
N ALA A 213 -18.02 7.74 4.35
CA ALA A 213 -18.21 9.19 4.34
C ALA A 213 -19.48 9.68 5.06
N VAL A 214 -20.33 8.78 5.58
CA VAL A 214 -21.63 9.17 6.16
C VAL A 214 -21.57 9.03 7.68
N SER A 215 -21.65 10.16 8.37
CA SER A 215 -22.01 10.21 9.79
C SER A 215 -23.52 10.20 9.96
N THR A 216 -24.03 9.51 10.98
CA THR A 216 -25.43 9.58 11.39
C THR A 216 -25.53 10.12 12.80
N THR A 217 -26.48 11.03 13.01
CA THR A 217 -26.88 11.46 14.36
C THR A 217 -28.31 10.98 14.61
N ILE A 218 -28.52 10.31 15.73
CA ILE A 218 -29.83 9.88 16.20
C ILE A 218 -30.15 10.67 17.46
N ASP A 219 -31.05 11.63 17.34
CA ASP A 219 -31.54 12.39 18.48
C ASP A 219 -32.57 11.57 19.26
N PHE A 220 -32.40 11.49 20.58
CA PHE A 220 -33.41 10.90 21.43
C PHE A 220 -34.63 11.82 21.56
N PRO A 221 -35.86 11.27 21.64
CA PRO A 221 -37.06 12.05 21.87
C PRO A 221 -36.94 12.95 23.11
N ALA A 222 -37.59 14.11 23.07
CA ALA A 222 -37.61 15.08 24.16
C ALA A 222 -36.23 15.67 24.55
N GLY A 223 -35.23 15.58 23.66
CA GLY A 223 -33.92 16.20 23.88
C GLY A 223 -33.12 15.51 24.99
N ILE A 224 -33.36 14.23 25.23
CA ILE A 224 -32.67 13.44 26.26
C ILE A 224 -31.20 13.16 25.88
N GLY A 225 -30.81 13.44 24.63
CA GLY A 225 -29.44 13.26 24.18
C GLY A 225 -29.36 12.92 22.70
N SER A 226 -28.18 12.51 22.26
CA SER A 226 -27.95 12.07 20.88
C SER A 226 -26.92 10.93 20.83
N ILE A 227 -27.01 10.10 19.78
CA ILE A 227 -25.93 9.20 19.38
C ILE A 227 -25.41 9.70 18.05
N TYR A 228 -24.14 10.07 18.00
CA TYR A 228 -23.40 10.28 16.78
C TYR A 228 -22.58 9.04 16.45
N ALA A 229 -22.64 8.57 15.21
CA ALA A 229 -21.80 7.49 14.72
C ALA A 229 -21.26 7.82 13.33
N ALA A 230 -19.97 7.60 13.11
CA ALA A 230 -19.30 7.80 11.83
C ALA A 230 -18.24 6.71 11.61
N PHE A 231 -17.85 6.49 10.36
CA PHE A 231 -16.63 5.72 10.11
C PHE A 231 -15.43 6.63 10.33
N PRO A 232 -14.39 6.14 11.02
CA PRO A 232 -13.19 6.92 11.25
C PRO A 232 -12.41 7.11 9.94
N ASP A 233 -11.86 8.30 9.74
CA ASP A 233 -10.93 8.62 8.66
C ASP A 233 -9.55 8.99 9.24
N ILE A 234 -8.66 8.00 9.31
CA ILE A 234 -7.31 8.13 9.89
C ILE A 234 -6.25 8.06 8.81
N ASN A 235 -6.42 8.85 7.76
CA ASN A 235 -5.37 9.06 6.77
C ASN A 235 -4.21 9.84 7.41
N THR A 236 -2.98 9.31 7.31
CA THR A 236 -1.80 9.95 7.93
C THR A 236 -0.68 10.15 6.94
N THR A 237 0.17 11.13 7.23
CA THR A 237 1.44 11.37 6.54
C THR A 237 2.54 11.45 7.59
N SER A 238 3.63 10.72 7.37
CA SER A 238 4.70 10.61 8.34
C SER A 238 5.55 11.86 8.45
N ILE A 239 6.18 12.03 9.60
CA ILE A 239 7.30 12.94 9.83
C ILE A 239 8.57 12.09 9.96
N GLN A 240 9.67 12.55 9.36
CA GLN A 240 10.97 11.91 9.51
C GLN A 240 11.59 12.28 10.87
N VAL A 241 11.87 11.29 11.72
CA VAL A 241 12.55 11.45 13.01
C VAL A 241 13.87 10.69 12.96
N GLY A 242 14.94 11.38 12.57
CA GLY A 242 16.23 10.75 12.28
C GLY A 242 16.14 9.93 10.99
N GLU A 243 16.30 8.61 11.08
CA GLU A 243 16.14 7.71 9.93
C GLU A 243 14.74 7.07 9.87
N LEU A 244 13.96 7.15 10.96
CA LEU A 244 12.62 6.58 11.07
C LEU A 244 11.58 7.49 10.42
N LEU A 245 10.52 6.87 9.90
CA LEU A 245 9.29 7.58 9.55
C LEU A 245 8.21 7.23 10.57
N GLU A 246 7.65 8.25 11.22
CA GLU A 246 6.61 8.07 12.23
C GLU A 246 5.34 8.77 11.77
N SER A 247 4.19 8.12 11.87
CA SER A 247 2.90 8.79 11.70
C SER A 247 1.93 8.39 12.81
N HIS A 248 1.06 9.32 13.13
CA HIS A 248 0.04 9.17 14.17
C HIS A 248 -1.24 9.80 13.67
N GLY A 249 -2.36 9.13 13.89
CA GLY A 249 -3.67 9.68 13.66
C GLY A 249 -4.71 9.06 14.59
N SER A 250 -5.78 9.80 14.84
CA SER A 250 -6.91 9.33 15.62
C SER A 250 -8.18 9.98 15.12
N ASP A 251 -9.30 9.27 15.23
CA ASP A 251 -10.62 9.81 14.92
C ASP A 251 -11.69 9.19 15.82
N ASN A 252 -12.76 9.94 16.07
CA ASN A 252 -13.91 9.51 16.85
C ASN A 252 -14.96 8.88 15.93
N PHE A 253 -15.42 7.69 16.26
CA PHE A 253 -16.40 6.95 15.44
C PHE A 253 -17.76 6.81 16.12
N LEU A 254 -17.85 7.05 17.44
CA LEU A 254 -19.09 6.99 18.20
C LEU A 254 -19.01 7.98 19.35
N GLU A 255 -20.02 8.84 19.46
CA GLU A 255 -20.20 9.79 20.56
C GLU A 255 -21.64 9.62 21.06
N LEU A 256 -21.76 9.50 22.38
CA LEU A 256 -23.03 9.33 23.06
C LEU A 256 -23.15 10.44 24.09
N ASP A 257 -24.13 11.31 23.89
CA ASP A 257 -24.49 12.34 24.86
C ASP A 257 -25.84 12.02 25.45
N ILE A 258 -25.92 12.04 26.78
CA ILE A 258 -27.16 11.83 27.52
C ILE A 258 -27.32 12.92 28.57
N ASP A 259 -28.44 13.61 28.49
CA ASP A 259 -28.97 14.50 29.51
C ASP A 259 -29.71 13.64 30.56
N LEU A 260 -29.00 13.33 31.64
CA LEU A 260 -29.46 12.37 32.67
C LEU A 260 -30.59 12.94 33.50
N ASP A 261 -30.63 14.24 33.77
CA ASP A 261 -31.70 14.85 34.56
C ASP A 261 -32.99 14.98 33.73
N ARG A 262 -32.93 15.31 32.43
CA ARG A 262 -34.11 15.19 31.55
C ARG A 262 -34.55 13.75 31.36
N LEU A 263 -33.63 12.78 31.27
CA LEU A 263 -33.97 11.36 31.24
C LEU A 263 -34.76 10.96 32.49
N ILE A 264 -34.25 11.32 33.68
CA ILE A 264 -34.86 10.98 34.98
C ILE A 264 -36.20 11.71 35.15
N THR A 265 -36.28 13.00 34.85
CA THR A 265 -37.53 13.77 35.00
C THR A 265 -38.63 13.23 34.09
N ASN A 266 -38.31 12.90 32.85
CA ASN A 266 -39.26 12.29 31.91
C ASN A 266 -39.66 10.88 32.32
N ALA A 267 -38.70 10.02 32.72
CA ALA A 267 -38.97 8.63 33.08
C ALA A 267 -39.82 8.50 34.36
N PHE A 268 -39.65 9.41 35.31
CA PHE A 268 -40.37 9.40 36.60
C PHE A 268 -41.50 10.43 36.69
N ALA A 269 -41.80 11.14 35.59
CA ALA A 269 -42.79 12.22 35.54
C ALA A 269 -42.60 13.27 36.65
N LEU A 270 -41.34 13.61 36.95
CA LEU A 270 -41.00 14.67 37.89
C LEU A 270 -41.20 16.04 37.23
N PRO A 271 -41.45 17.10 38.00
CA PRO A 271 -41.39 18.47 37.47
C PRO A 271 -40.02 18.76 36.84
N PRO A 272 -39.94 19.62 35.81
CA PRO A 272 -38.67 20.03 35.21
C PRO A 272 -37.69 20.57 36.27
N LEU A 273 -36.47 20.04 36.27
CA LEU A 273 -35.39 20.45 37.18
C LEU A 273 -34.73 21.76 36.73
N GLU A 274 -34.90 22.09 35.46
CA GLU A 274 -34.64 23.40 34.87
C GLU A 274 -35.96 24.04 34.43
N GLY A 275 -36.05 25.35 34.52
CA GLY A 275 -37.21 26.07 34.03
C GLY A 275 -37.20 27.54 34.37
N GLY A 276 -38.18 28.27 33.84
CA GLY A 276 -38.32 29.68 34.15
C GLY A 276 -39.75 30.17 33.97
N PHE A 277 -40.05 31.29 34.61
CA PHE A 277 -41.29 32.01 34.40
C PHE A 277 -41.04 33.51 34.39
N ASN A 278 -41.68 34.21 33.47
CA ASN A 278 -41.78 35.66 33.49
C ASN A 278 -43.10 36.03 34.19
N LYS A 279 -43.00 36.77 35.29
CA LYS A 279 -44.19 37.32 35.95
C LYS A 279 -43.94 38.78 36.32
N LEU A 280 -44.83 39.65 35.85
CA LEU A 280 -44.77 41.11 36.10
C LEU A 280 -43.48 41.77 35.57
N GLY A 281 -42.90 41.26 34.49
CA GLY A 281 -41.67 41.81 33.90
C GLY A 281 -40.39 41.43 34.66
N ILE A 282 -40.47 40.49 35.59
CA ILE A 282 -39.32 39.88 36.25
C ILE A 282 -39.15 38.48 35.67
N ASP A 283 -38.01 38.25 35.03
CA ASP A 283 -37.59 36.93 34.59
C ASP A 283 -36.99 36.18 35.78
N PHE A 284 -37.53 35.00 36.06
CA PHE A 284 -36.96 34.02 36.97
C PHE A 284 -36.65 32.76 36.19
N ALA A 285 -35.40 32.30 36.23
CA ALA A 285 -35.00 30.97 35.76
C ALA A 285 -34.29 30.23 36.90
N TYR A 286 -34.36 28.91 36.87
CA TYR A 286 -33.71 28.05 37.83
C TYR A 286 -33.16 26.81 37.13
N ASN A 287 -32.05 26.31 37.63
CA ASN A 287 -31.49 24.99 37.33
C ASN A 287 -31.16 24.32 38.68
N ILE A 288 -31.98 23.35 39.08
CA ILE A 288 -31.80 22.64 40.36
C ILE A 288 -30.63 21.67 40.27
N LEU A 289 -30.59 20.92 39.17
CA LEU A 289 -29.61 19.90 38.88
C LEU A 289 -29.67 19.63 37.38
N ASP A 290 -28.53 19.76 36.74
CA ASP A 290 -28.26 19.48 35.35
C ASP A 290 -27.08 18.53 35.29
N VAL A 291 -27.30 17.36 34.69
CA VAL A 291 -26.30 16.30 34.62
C VAL A 291 -26.22 15.81 33.19
N GLU A 292 -25.15 16.20 32.52
CA GLU A 292 -24.79 15.70 31.20
C GLU A 292 -23.73 14.61 31.35
N ALA A 293 -23.96 13.47 30.72
CA ALA A 293 -22.99 12.39 30.64
C ALA A 293 -22.72 12.08 29.18
N GLY A 294 -21.45 12.21 28.79
CA GLY A 294 -20.96 11.87 27.47
C GLY A 294 -20.07 10.64 27.49
N LEU A 295 -19.98 9.96 26.35
CA LEU A 295 -19.07 8.86 26.14
C LEU A 295 -18.59 8.85 24.70
N ASP A 296 -17.31 9.16 24.52
CA ASP A 296 -16.68 9.14 23.21
C ASP A 296 -15.89 7.86 23.02
N PHE A 297 -16.03 7.26 21.85
CA PHE A 297 -15.17 6.19 21.37
C PHE A 297 -14.44 6.66 20.12
N GLY A 298 -13.12 6.56 20.18
CA GLY A 298 -12.24 6.82 19.06
C GLY A 298 -11.36 5.64 18.76
N ILE A 299 -10.71 5.70 17.62
CA ILE A 299 -9.66 4.79 17.22
C ILE A 299 -8.41 5.61 16.95
N GLN A 300 -7.27 5.11 17.41
CA GLN A 300 -5.96 5.70 17.22
C GLN A 300 -5.08 4.70 16.48
N GLN A 301 -4.30 5.18 15.52
CA GLN A 301 -3.27 4.41 14.85
C GLN A 301 -1.93 5.13 14.93
N ASP A 302 -0.93 4.37 15.35
CA ASP A 302 0.47 4.76 15.35
C ASP A 302 1.25 3.84 14.40
N PHE A 303 2.01 4.45 13.49
CA PHE A 303 2.83 3.73 12.52
C PHE A 303 4.29 4.16 12.62
N TRP A 304 5.18 3.18 12.51
CA TRP A 304 6.62 3.43 12.41
C TRP A 304 7.23 2.59 11.30
N PHE A 305 8.09 3.21 10.51
CA PHE A 305 8.89 2.54 9.48
C PHE A 305 10.37 2.70 9.80
N GLU A 306 11.03 1.57 10.04
CA GLU A 306 12.48 1.47 10.24
C GLU A 306 13.16 0.99 8.96
N PRO A 307 13.79 1.88 8.19
CA PRO A 307 14.52 1.52 6.99
C PRO A 307 15.85 0.85 7.34
N ILE A 308 16.17 -0.22 6.62
CA ILE A 308 17.44 -0.93 6.70
C ILE A 308 18.00 -1.01 5.28
N PRO A 309 18.67 0.05 4.79
CA PRO A 309 19.22 0.04 3.44
C PRO A 309 20.34 -0.99 3.33
N MET A 310 20.30 -1.81 2.29
CA MET A 310 21.23 -2.92 2.09
C MET A 310 21.95 -2.80 0.74
N VAL A 311 23.15 -3.37 0.68
CA VAL A 311 23.89 -3.55 -0.57
C VAL A 311 24.52 -4.93 -0.63
N SER A 312 24.46 -5.53 -1.81
CA SER A 312 25.17 -6.75 -2.17
C SER A 312 26.29 -6.40 -3.14
N PHE A 313 27.49 -6.87 -2.83
CA PHE A 313 28.66 -6.83 -3.67
C PHE A 313 28.89 -8.23 -4.23
N ASP A 314 28.43 -8.50 -5.45
CA ASP A 314 28.81 -9.71 -6.18
C ASP A 314 30.16 -9.50 -6.84
N MET A 315 31.20 -10.12 -6.27
CA MET A 315 32.60 -9.98 -6.67
C MET A 315 33.07 -11.19 -7.51
N GLY A 316 32.14 -11.93 -8.12
CA GLY A 316 32.42 -13.09 -8.95
C GLY A 316 33.11 -14.22 -8.17
N ALA A 317 34.39 -14.46 -8.44
CA ALA A 317 35.15 -15.56 -7.81
C ALA A 317 35.31 -15.40 -6.28
N LEU A 318 35.22 -14.17 -5.76
CA LEU A 318 35.25 -13.90 -4.32
C LEU A 318 33.89 -14.11 -3.64
N GLY A 319 32.85 -14.43 -4.42
CA GLY A 319 31.48 -14.59 -3.95
C GLY A 319 30.77 -13.26 -3.69
N THR A 320 29.63 -13.38 -3.04
CA THR A 320 28.74 -12.26 -2.74
C THR A 320 28.90 -11.82 -1.29
N LYS A 321 29.02 -10.51 -1.05
CA LYS A 321 29.02 -9.91 0.29
C LYS A 321 27.85 -8.97 0.44
N THR A 322 26.99 -9.23 1.43
CA THR A 322 25.85 -8.37 1.76
C THR A 322 26.13 -7.64 3.06
N VAL A 323 25.94 -6.31 3.05
CA VAL A 323 26.12 -5.45 4.24
C VAL A 323 25.00 -4.42 4.32
N LYS A 324 24.74 -3.91 5.53
CA LYS A 324 23.90 -2.73 5.73
C LYS A 324 24.68 -1.49 5.24
N LEU A 325 24.01 -0.55 4.58
CA LEU A 325 24.64 0.73 4.27
C LEU A 325 25.03 1.44 5.58
N GLY A 326 26.23 2.01 5.62
CA GLY A 326 26.85 2.49 6.86
C GLY A 326 27.95 1.56 7.38
N ASP A 327 27.91 0.27 7.01
CA ASP A 327 28.93 -0.69 7.43
C ASP A 327 30.16 -0.67 6.52
N THR A 328 31.23 -1.28 7.03
CA THR A 328 32.46 -1.56 6.29
C THR A 328 32.77 -3.04 6.29
N PHE A 329 33.33 -3.56 5.20
CA PHE A 329 33.88 -4.91 5.17
C PHE A 329 35.25 -4.92 4.51
N SER A 330 36.04 -5.96 4.77
CA SER A 330 37.36 -6.13 4.16
C SER A 330 37.54 -7.54 3.61
N ASP A 331 38.27 -7.65 2.51
CA ASP A 331 38.62 -8.92 1.87
C ASP A 331 40.01 -8.85 1.24
N LYS A 332 40.54 -9.98 0.77
CA LYS A 332 41.85 -10.04 0.10
C LYS A 332 41.69 -9.98 -1.42
N MET A 333 42.50 -9.16 -2.06
CA MET A 333 42.53 -9.05 -3.52
C MET A 333 43.10 -10.34 -4.14
N PRO A 334 42.42 -10.96 -5.12
CA PRO A 334 42.94 -12.12 -5.83
C PRO A 334 43.98 -11.70 -6.89
N ASP A 335 44.65 -12.69 -7.50
CA ASP A 335 45.67 -12.47 -8.54
C ASP A 335 45.05 -12.12 -9.93
N HIS A 336 43.89 -11.46 -9.96
CA HIS A 336 43.21 -10.97 -11.18
C HIS A 336 42.25 -9.81 -10.85
N ASN A 337 41.80 -9.09 -11.88
CA ASN A 337 40.78 -8.04 -11.73
C ASN A 337 39.47 -8.60 -11.17
N VAL A 338 38.81 -7.84 -10.31
CA VAL A 338 37.56 -8.25 -9.67
C VAL A 338 36.42 -7.39 -10.23
N PRO A 339 35.56 -7.94 -11.12
CA PRO A 339 34.31 -7.27 -11.46
C PRO A 339 33.42 -7.28 -10.22
N ILE A 340 32.77 -6.16 -9.93
CA ILE A 340 31.86 -6.00 -8.80
C ILE A 340 30.51 -5.58 -9.36
N GLN A 341 29.49 -6.42 -9.19
CA GLN A 341 28.11 -6.02 -9.45
C GLN A 341 27.48 -5.62 -8.11
N LEU A 342 27.05 -4.36 -8.03
CA LEU A 342 26.32 -3.83 -6.89
C LEU A 342 24.83 -4.03 -7.09
N GLU A 343 24.14 -4.50 -6.06
CA GLU A 343 22.67 -4.50 -5.99
C GLU A 343 22.24 -3.85 -4.67
N PHE A 344 21.41 -2.82 -4.75
CA PHE A 344 20.83 -2.12 -3.61
C PHE A 344 19.36 -2.48 -3.45
N TRP A 345 18.93 -2.65 -2.20
CA TRP A 345 17.52 -2.80 -1.85
C TRP A 345 17.28 -2.21 -0.46
N LEU A 346 16.02 -1.90 -0.17
CA LEU A 346 15.58 -1.48 1.15
C LEU A 346 14.98 -2.68 1.87
N ASP A 347 15.69 -3.16 2.90
CA ASP A 347 15.06 -3.97 3.92
C ASP A 347 14.38 -3.03 4.94
N ASN A 348 13.45 -3.53 5.74
CA ASN A 348 12.71 -2.68 6.67
C ASN A 348 12.01 -3.46 7.78
N LEU A 349 11.54 -2.72 8.79
CA LEU A 349 10.51 -3.14 9.73
C LEU A 349 9.42 -2.07 9.75
N PHE A 350 8.17 -2.50 9.58
CA PHE A 350 7.00 -1.67 9.74
C PHE A 350 6.24 -2.10 10.98
N HIS A 351 5.88 -1.12 11.79
CA HIS A 351 5.15 -1.28 13.03
C HIS A 351 3.79 -0.61 12.89
N ASN A 352 2.73 -1.32 13.25
CA ASN A 352 1.37 -0.78 13.36
C ASN A 352 0.85 -1.08 14.76
N LYS A 353 0.47 -0.02 15.47
CA LYS A 353 -0.29 -0.12 16.70
C LYS A 353 -1.63 0.59 16.51
N THR A 354 -2.71 -0.15 16.64
CA THR A 354 -4.08 0.37 16.62
C THR A 354 -4.70 0.22 18.01
N SER A 355 -5.29 1.29 18.53
CA SER A 355 -5.88 1.34 19.86
C SER A 355 -7.30 1.91 19.83
N LEU A 356 -8.15 1.45 20.74
CA LEU A 356 -9.45 2.05 21.04
C LEU A 356 -9.26 3.14 22.10
N LEU A 357 -9.76 4.33 21.81
CA LEU A 357 -9.89 5.44 22.74
C LEU A 357 -11.30 5.40 23.34
N ILE A 358 -11.40 5.54 24.65
CA ILE A 358 -12.68 5.67 25.35
C ILE A 358 -12.57 6.84 26.30
N SER A 359 -13.42 7.84 26.13
CA SER A 359 -13.39 9.08 26.91
C SER A 359 -14.78 9.36 27.49
N PRO A 360 -15.18 8.69 28.59
CA PRO A 360 -16.33 9.12 29.37
C PRO A 360 -16.10 10.54 29.90
N ASN A 361 -17.11 11.38 29.72
CA ASN A 361 -17.18 12.71 30.29
C ASN A 361 -18.47 12.85 31.10
N MET A 362 -18.44 13.64 32.16
CA MET A 362 -19.64 13.95 32.92
C MET A 362 -19.54 15.38 33.46
N SER A 363 -20.58 16.16 33.21
CA SER A 363 -20.77 17.51 33.74
C SER A 363 -21.94 17.50 34.72
N VAL A 364 -21.77 18.16 35.85
CA VAL A 364 -22.80 18.33 36.88
C VAL A 364 -22.82 19.79 37.29
N ASP A 365 -23.90 20.47 36.96
CA ASP A 365 -24.24 21.80 37.46
C ASP A 365 -25.43 21.68 38.41
N ALA A 366 -25.34 22.27 39.60
CA ALA A 366 -26.44 22.23 40.56
C ALA A 366 -26.65 23.58 41.26
N LEU A 367 -27.94 23.90 41.41
CA LEU A 367 -28.44 25.09 42.10
C LEU A 367 -27.93 26.40 41.48
N GLU A 368 -28.41 26.68 40.29
CA GLU A 368 -28.32 27.97 39.63
C GLU A 368 -29.69 28.66 39.62
N VAL A 369 -29.71 29.97 39.86
CA VAL A 369 -30.91 30.79 39.81
C VAL A 369 -30.61 32.09 39.07
N VAL A 370 -31.42 32.42 38.08
CA VAL A 370 -31.38 33.71 37.39
C VAL A 370 -32.57 34.54 37.81
N LEU A 371 -32.35 35.71 38.38
CA LEU A 371 -33.41 36.62 38.82
C LEU A 371 -33.18 38.03 38.27
N ALA A 372 -34.11 38.53 37.46
CA ALA A 372 -34.03 39.86 36.85
C ALA A 372 -32.69 40.12 36.15
N GLY A 373 -32.21 39.13 35.38
CA GLY A 373 -30.94 39.19 34.65
C GLY A 373 -29.68 39.05 35.52
N HIS A 374 -29.81 38.69 36.81
CA HIS A 374 -28.68 38.40 37.68
C HIS A 374 -28.60 36.89 37.92
N GLU A 375 -27.48 36.28 37.56
CA GLU A 375 -27.17 34.87 37.78
C GLU A 375 -26.59 34.66 39.18
N MET A 376 -27.09 33.66 39.90
CA MET A 376 -26.62 33.23 41.22
C MET A 376 -26.43 31.71 41.19
N GLY A 377 -25.17 31.28 41.11
CA GLY A 377 -24.80 29.88 40.99
C GLY A 377 -23.93 29.62 39.74
N PRO A 378 -23.77 28.35 39.34
CA PRO A 378 -24.16 27.15 40.10
C PRO A 378 -23.40 27.05 41.44
N LEU A 379 -24.04 26.47 42.47
CA LEU A 379 -23.41 26.25 43.78
C LEU A 379 -22.39 25.09 43.73
N LEU A 380 -22.67 24.10 42.90
CA LEU A 380 -21.78 23.00 42.58
C LEU A 380 -21.64 22.96 41.06
N LYS A 381 -20.41 23.06 40.59
CA LYS A 381 -20.01 22.79 39.22
C LYS A 381 -18.90 21.75 39.26
N TRP A 382 -19.10 20.64 38.57
CA TRP A 382 -18.12 19.57 38.48
C TRP A 382 -18.10 19.06 37.04
N ASP A 383 -16.91 19.12 36.44
CA ASP A 383 -16.65 18.62 35.09
C ASP A 383 -15.45 17.68 35.21
N ASP A 384 -15.60 16.43 34.76
CA ASP A 384 -14.50 15.46 34.73
C ASP A 384 -14.56 14.64 33.44
N SER A 385 -13.38 14.24 32.98
CA SER A 385 -13.18 13.41 31.80
C SER A 385 -12.04 12.44 32.07
N ILE A 386 -12.26 11.15 31.81
CA ILE A 386 -11.22 10.13 32.01
C ILE A 386 -10.96 9.44 30.69
N ASP A 387 -9.74 9.55 30.17
CA ASP A 387 -9.35 8.89 28.93
C ASP A 387 -8.77 7.50 29.20
N PHE A 388 -9.24 6.51 28.45
CA PHE A 388 -8.72 5.15 28.43
C PHE A 388 -8.24 4.80 27.02
N THR A 389 -7.08 4.14 26.95
CA THR A 389 -6.56 3.59 25.69
C THR A 389 -6.43 2.08 25.82
N ILE A 390 -7.13 1.33 24.97
CA ILE A 390 -7.10 -0.14 24.93
C ILE A 390 -6.41 -0.57 23.63
N PRO A 391 -5.28 -1.29 23.68
CA PRO A 391 -4.64 -1.78 22.46
C PRO A 391 -5.53 -2.84 21.78
N LEU A 392 -5.86 -2.63 20.51
CA LEU A 392 -6.65 -3.55 19.69
C LEU A 392 -5.75 -4.45 18.84
N PHE A 393 -4.69 -3.87 18.29
CA PHE A 393 -3.76 -4.54 17.40
C PHE A 393 -2.37 -3.95 17.55
N GLU A 394 -1.36 -4.82 17.56
CA GLU A 394 0.04 -4.43 17.57
C GLU A 394 0.82 -5.46 16.75
N SER A 395 1.54 -5.01 15.74
CA SER A 395 2.32 -5.89 14.87
C SER A 395 3.61 -5.25 14.40
N THR A 396 4.55 -6.12 14.02
CA THR A 396 5.81 -5.73 13.39
C THR A 396 6.13 -6.74 12.31
N TYR A 397 6.33 -6.26 11.08
CA TYR A 397 6.62 -7.12 9.93
C TYR A 397 7.38 -6.34 8.85
N ARG A 398 7.77 -7.02 7.77
CA ARG A 398 8.50 -6.40 6.65
C ARG A 398 7.51 -6.00 5.56
N LEU A 399 7.55 -4.73 5.14
CA LEU A 399 6.86 -4.27 3.94
C LEU A 399 7.57 -4.78 2.69
N GLY A 400 6.77 -5.26 1.74
CA GLY A 400 7.22 -5.71 0.43
C GLY A 400 7.22 -4.57 -0.60
N GLY A 401 7.28 -4.95 -1.87
CA GLY A 401 7.07 -4.04 -3.00
C GLY A 401 8.23 -3.10 -3.38
N PHE A 402 9.26 -2.96 -2.54
CA PHE A 402 10.42 -2.14 -2.86
C PHE A 402 11.20 -2.63 -4.08
N ASN A 403 11.56 -1.68 -4.96
CA ASN A 403 12.44 -1.89 -6.09
C ASN A 403 13.87 -2.23 -5.67
N ARG A 404 14.61 -2.89 -6.58
CA ARG A 404 16.05 -3.14 -6.46
C ARG A 404 16.80 -2.37 -7.54
N VAL A 405 17.97 -1.84 -7.20
CA VAL A 405 18.78 -1.02 -8.12
C VAL A 405 20.15 -1.65 -8.31
N SER A 406 20.61 -1.81 -9.55
CA SER A 406 21.86 -2.52 -9.87
C SER A 406 22.86 -1.64 -10.61
N TYR A 407 24.15 -1.71 -10.23
CA TYR A 407 25.24 -0.95 -10.85
C TYR A 407 26.50 -1.82 -11.06
N PRO A 408 27.10 -1.83 -12.26
CA PRO A 408 28.37 -2.51 -12.50
C PRO A 408 29.57 -1.64 -12.07
N TYR A 409 30.60 -2.27 -11.52
CA TYR A 409 31.89 -1.69 -11.15
C TYR A 409 33.03 -2.71 -11.39
N THR A 410 34.29 -2.25 -11.43
CA THR A 410 35.45 -3.16 -11.55
C THR A 410 36.64 -2.60 -10.78
N ILE A 411 37.19 -3.41 -9.87
CA ILE A 411 38.47 -3.12 -9.23
C ILE A 411 39.58 -3.65 -10.15
N THR A 412 40.49 -2.76 -10.52
CA THR A 412 41.63 -3.13 -11.37
C THR A 412 42.80 -3.57 -10.48
N MET A 413 43.28 -4.79 -10.71
CA MET A 413 44.51 -5.27 -10.06
C MET A 413 45.68 -4.47 -10.61
N ASN A 414 46.49 -3.93 -9.70
CA ASN A 414 47.76 -3.36 -10.10
C ASN A 414 48.69 -4.54 -10.44
N VAL A 415 48.84 -4.84 -11.73
CA VAL A 415 49.91 -5.74 -12.16
C VAL A 415 51.16 -4.88 -12.16
N PRO A 416 52.14 -5.07 -11.24
CA PRO A 416 53.39 -4.35 -11.34
C PRO A 416 53.94 -4.65 -12.73
N GLU A 417 54.03 -3.63 -13.58
CA GLU A 417 54.67 -3.79 -14.88
C GLU A 417 56.00 -4.46 -14.61
N PRO A 418 56.33 -5.58 -15.29
CA PRO A 418 57.56 -6.31 -15.03
C PRO A 418 58.67 -5.28 -15.06
N SER A 419 59.23 -5.04 -13.87
CA SER A 419 59.99 -3.83 -13.60
C SER A 419 60.92 -3.60 -14.76
N SER A 420 60.90 -2.41 -15.35
CA SER A 420 61.63 -2.13 -16.58
C SER A 420 63.11 -2.54 -16.49
N TRP A 421 63.66 -2.64 -15.28
CA TRP A 421 64.95 -3.27 -14.99
C TRP A 421 65.04 -4.77 -15.35
N LEU A 422 64.04 -5.62 -15.08
CA LEU A 422 64.01 -7.03 -15.46
C LEU A 422 63.92 -7.20 -16.98
N LEU A 423 63.09 -6.40 -17.66
CA LEU A 423 63.05 -6.38 -19.12
C LEU A 423 64.36 -5.84 -19.71
N PHE A 424 64.97 -4.85 -19.07
CA PHE A 424 66.26 -4.30 -19.47
C PHE A 424 67.41 -5.30 -19.25
N VAL A 425 67.47 -5.97 -18.10
CA VAL A 425 68.50 -6.98 -17.78
C VAL A 425 68.33 -8.22 -18.63
N SER A 426 67.11 -8.71 -18.83
CA SER A 426 66.87 -9.82 -19.77
C SER A 426 67.20 -9.42 -21.22
N GLY A 427 66.92 -8.18 -21.62
CA GLY A 427 67.36 -7.59 -22.88
C GLY A 427 68.88 -7.57 -23.03
N ILE A 428 69.61 -7.10 -22.01
CA ILE A 428 71.08 -7.11 -21.98
C ILE A 428 71.62 -8.55 -22.06
N VAL A 429 71.08 -9.48 -21.27
CA VAL A 429 71.51 -10.89 -21.27
C VAL A 429 71.28 -11.52 -22.65
N PHE A 430 70.16 -11.20 -23.31
CA PHE A 430 69.88 -11.68 -24.67
C PHE A 430 70.85 -11.09 -25.70
N LEU A 431 71.15 -9.79 -25.61
CA LEU A 431 72.12 -9.13 -26.48
C LEU A 431 73.54 -9.70 -26.31
N LEU A 432 73.98 -9.92 -25.07
CA LEU A 432 75.28 -10.53 -24.77
C LEU A 432 75.37 -11.99 -25.26
N ARG A 433 74.27 -12.75 -25.16
CA ARG A 433 74.21 -14.14 -25.66
C ARG A 433 74.22 -14.20 -27.19
N ARG A 434 73.57 -13.24 -27.87
CA ARG A 434 73.59 -13.12 -29.33
C ARG A 434 74.97 -12.79 -29.86
N GLU A 435 75.70 -11.88 -29.20
CA GLU A 435 77.08 -11.55 -29.59
C GLU A 435 78.00 -12.78 -29.49
N LYS A 436 77.84 -13.59 -28.44
CA LYS A 436 78.64 -14.81 -28.25
C LYS A 436 78.39 -15.85 -29.35
N ASN A 437 77.16 -16.01 -29.83
CA ASN A 437 76.83 -16.95 -30.90
C ASN A 437 77.31 -16.48 -32.28
N ASN A 438 77.32 -15.16 -32.55
CA ASN A 438 77.86 -14.64 -33.82
C ASN A 438 79.38 -14.81 -33.94
N LYS A 439 80.12 -14.89 -32.82
CA LYS A 439 81.55 -15.19 -32.81
C LYS A 439 81.90 -16.68 -33.02
N VAL A 440 80.89 -17.56 -33.08
CA VAL A 440 81.07 -19.00 -33.37
C VAL A 440 80.74 -19.32 -34.84
N LEU A 441 80.13 -18.37 -35.56
CA LEU A 441 79.76 -18.49 -36.99
C LEU A 441 80.65 -17.64 -37.93
N ALA A 442 81.65 -16.96 -37.39
CA ALA A 442 82.74 -16.30 -38.11
C ALA A 442 84.05 -16.98 -37.72
#